data_AF-A0A066YR15-F1
#
_entry.id   AF-A0A066YR15-F1
#
_cell.length_a   1.000
_cell.length_b   1.000
_cell.length_c   1.000
_cell.angle_alpha   90.00
_cell.angle_beta   90.00
_cell.angle_gamma   90.00
#
_symmetry.space_group_name_H-M   'P 1'
#
loop_
_entity.id
_entity.type
_entity.pdbx_description
1 polymer ?
#
loop_
_entity_poly.entity_id
_entity_poly.type
_entity_poly.pdbx_seq_one_letter_code
_entity_poly.pdbx_strand_id
1 'polypeptide(L)'
;MVPVDQRRLGPTTFATLLPEIGPGWEIRGWIDQDDVCLVARDDRLVGWTEAARDSLGGWIAFVGFGEPLTYLVDTQDRPIRHPDARTATRSIALALRQDSTRT
;
A
#
# COMPACT_ATOMS: atom_id res chain seq x y z
N MET A 1 10.17 -6.87 3.69
CA MET A 1 9.14 -6.66 4.74
C MET A 1 9.79 -6.05 5.96
N VAL A 2 9.18 -5.04 6.56
CA VAL A 2 9.72 -4.31 7.73
C VAL A 2 8.69 -4.39 8.87
N PRO A 3 9.09 -4.66 10.12
CA PRO A 3 8.17 -4.57 11.27
C PRO A 3 7.54 -3.18 11.36
N VAL A 4 6.28 -3.09 11.79
CA VAL A 4 5.57 -1.80 11.81
C VAL A 4 6.26 -0.76 12.72
N ASP A 5 6.85 -1.22 13.82
CA ASP A 5 7.48 -0.36 14.83
C ASP A 5 8.85 0.20 14.43
N GLN A 6 9.46 -0.26 13.33
CA GLN A 6 10.79 0.20 12.90
C GLN A 6 10.77 1.51 12.10
N ARG A 7 9.60 2.14 11.92
CA ARG A 7 9.47 3.35 11.11
C ARG A 7 9.68 4.63 11.93
N ARG A 8 10.62 5.46 11.49
CA ARG A 8 10.83 6.84 11.94
C ARG A 8 9.69 7.81 11.55
N LEU A 9 8.48 7.30 11.32
CA LEU A 9 7.29 8.09 10.95
C LEU A 9 6.37 8.38 12.15
N GLY A 10 6.71 7.87 13.33
CA GLY A 10 5.88 8.00 14.52
C GLY A 10 4.67 7.05 14.51
N PRO A 11 3.87 7.06 15.59
CA PRO A 11 2.70 6.18 15.72
C PRO A 11 1.59 6.61 14.75
N THR A 12 0.94 5.63 14.12
CA THR A 12 -0.23 5.86 13.25
C THR A 12 -1.42 6.35 14.07
N THR A 13 -2.20 7.29 13.55
CA THR A 13 -3.43 7.78 14.23
C THR A 13 -4.61 6.84 14.03
N PHE A 14 -4.60 6.04 12.97
CA PHE A 14 -5.58 4.98 12.74
C PHE A 14 -4.94 3.72 12.15
N ALA A 15 -5.55 2.58 12.47
CA ALA A 15 -5.31 1.29 11.85
C ALA A 15 -6.67 0.62 11.60
N THR A 16 -6.93 0.21 10.37
CA THR A 16 -8.20 -0.41 9.98
C THR A 16 -7.94 -1.75 9.31
N LEU A 17 -8.62 -2.79 9.81
CA LEU A 17 -8.60 -4.12 9.20
C LEU A 17 -9.20 -4.10 7.79
N LEU A 18 -8.64 -4.94 6.92
CA LEU A 18 -9.07 -5.14 5.53
C LEU A 18 -9.57 -6.58 5.31
N PRO A 19 -10.69 -6.98 5.97
CA PRO A 19 -11.19 -8.35 5.88
C PRO A 19 -11.56 -8.76 4.45
N GLU A 20 -11.85 -7.81 3.57
CA GLU A 20 -12.12 -8.09 2.15
C GLU A 20 -10.90 -8.60 1.38
N ILE A 21 -9.69 -8.38 1.88
CA ILE A 21 -8.45 -8.89 1.28
C ILE A 21 -8.11 -10.26 1.87
N GLY A 22 -8.29 -10.38 3.18
CA GLY A 22 -8.06 -11.60 3.95
C GLY A 22 -7.68 -11.30 5.41
N PRO A 23 -7.55 -12.34 6.24
CA PRO A 23 -7.09 -12.18 7.62
C PRO A 23 -5.67 -11.59 7.67
N GLY A 24 -5.40 -10.80 8.71
CA GLY A 24 -4.09 -10.20 8.99
C GLY A 24 -3.76 -8.95 8.19
N TRP A 25 -4.63 -8.51 7.26
CA TRP A 25 -4.41 -7.30 6.46
C TRP A 25 -4.93 -6.04 7.14
N GLU A 26 -4.12 -4.99 7.09
CA GLU A 26 -4.43 -3.68 7.69
C GLU A 26 -3.96 -2.54 6.80
N ILE A 27 -4.75 -1.46 6.80
CA ILE A 27 -4.32 -0.13 6.35
C ILE A 27 -4.10 0.77 7.57
N ARG A 28 -2.99 1.48 7.61
CA ARG A 28 -2.63 2.38 8.70
C ARG A 28 -2.31 3.77 8.16
N GLY A 29 -2.63 4.83 8.88
CA GLY A 29 -2.36 6.19 8.41
C GLY A 29 -2.30 7.21 9.54
N TRP A 30 -2.13 8.47 9.16
CA TRP A 30 -2.05 9.61 10.05
C TRP A 30 -3.08 10.67 9.66
N ILE A 31 -3.62 11.38 10.65
CA ILE A 31 -4.66 12.40 10.43
C ILE A 31 -4.09 13.71 9.87
N ASP A 32 -2.76 13.87 9.94
CA ASP A 32 -2.01 15.00 9.40
C ASP A 32 -1.27 14.64 8.09
N GLN A 33 -1.36 13.38 7.63
CA GLN A 33 -0.80 12.90 6.36
C GLN A 33 -1.87 12.11 5.60
N ASP A 34 -2.91 12.81 5.18
CA ASP A 34 -4.06 12.25 4.47
C ASP A 34 -3.72 11.74 3.06
N ASP A 35 -2.48 11.95 2.58
CA ASP A 35 -2.00 11.54 1.27
C ASP A 35 -1.23 10.22 1.28
N VAL A 36 -0.97 9.62 2.45
CA VAL A 36 -0.21 8.36 2.57
C VAL A 36 -0.85 7.40 3.56
N CYS A 37 -1.06 6.16 3.12
CA CYS A 37 -1.42 5.05 4.01
C CYS A 37 -0.43 3.90 3.87
N LEU A 38 -0.12 3.24 4.98
CA LEU A 38 0.70 2.03 4.99
C LEU A 38 -0.16 0.80 4.93
N VAL A 39 0.41 -0.24 4.32
CA VAL A 39 -0.22 -1.55 4.21
C VAL A 39 0.61 -2.56 4.97
N ALA A 40 -0.04 -3.22 5.93
CA ALA A 40 0.53 -4.28 6.72
C ALA A 40 -0.21 -5.61 6.48
N ARG A 41 0.55 -6.70 6.60
CA ARG A 41 0.05 -8.07 6.66
C ARG A 41 0.77 -8.79 7.79
N ASP A 42 0.02 -9.40 8.71
CA ASP A 42 0.58 -10.18 9.83
C ASP A 42 1.64 -9.39 10.61
N ASP A 43 1.31 -8.13 10.95
CA ASP A 43 2.17 -7.16 11.64
C ASP A 43 3.49 -6.81 10.92
N ARG A 44 3.53 -7.02 9.60
CA ARG A 44 4.64 -6.63 8.75
C ARG A 44 4.18 -5.68 7.66
N LEU A 45 4.90 -4.60 7.49
CA LEU A 45 4.67 -3.70 6.37
C LEU A 45 5.04 -4.41 5.06
N VAL A 46 4.10 -4.40 4.13
CA VAL A 46 4.24 -4.98 2.78
C VAL A 46 4.21 -3.94 1.66
N GLY A 47 3.70 -2.73 1.93
CA GLY A 47 3.71 -1.62 0.97
C GLY A 47 3.08 -0.36 1.53
N TRP A 48 2.82 0.61 0.67
CA TRP A 48 2.05 1.81 1.00
C TRP A 48 1.20 2.24 -0.21
N THR A 49 0.21 3.08 0.06
CA THR A 49 -0.59 3.75 -0.97
C THR A 49 -0.45 5.25 -0.81
N GLU A 50 -0.33 5.97 -1.91
CA GLU A 50 -0.10 7.41 -1.92
C GLU A 50 -1.05 8.11 -2.89
N ALA A 51 -1.59 9.24 -2.48
CA ALA A 51 -2.40 10.10 -3.34
C ALA A 51 -1.51 10.79 -4.37
N ALA A 52 -1.83 10.63 -5.65
CA ALA A 52 -1.14 11.31 -6.73
C ALA A 52 -1.38 12.82 -6.64
N ARG A 53 -0.30 13.61 -6.75
CA ARG A 53 -0.33 15.07 -6.64
C ARG A 53 -0.58 15.80 -7.96
N ASP A 54 -0.88 15.07 -9.04
CA ASP A 54 -1.14 15.65 -10.36
C ASP A 54 -2.63 15.91 -10.61
N SER A 55 -2.93 16.51 -11.78
CA SER A 55 -4.30 16.86 -12.17
C SER A 55 -5.23 15.67 -12.40
N LEU A 56 -4.69 14.45 -12.48
CA LEU A 56 -5.49 13.23 -12.68
C LEU A 56 -5.98 12.66 -11.34
N GLY A 57 -5.30 13.00 -10.23
CA GLY A 57 -5.64 12.53 -8.89
C GLY A 57 -5.60 11.01 -8.74
N GLY A 58 -6.24 10.51 -7.68
CA GLY A 58 -6.32 9.08 -7.37
C GLY A 58 -5.16 8.58 -6.51
N TRP A 59 -5.21 7.29 -6.18
CA TRP A 59 -4.28 6.62 -5.27
C TRP A 59 -3.47 5.57 -5.99
N ILE A 60 -2.16 5.55 -5.76
CA ILE A 60 -1.21 4.61 -6.36
C ILE A 60 -0.76 3.64 -5.28
N ALA A 61 -0.60 2.37 -5.65
CA ALA A 61 -0.17 1.32 -4.73
C ALA A 61 1.29 0.92 -4.99
N PHE A 62 2.10 0.94 -3.94
CA PHE A 62 3.51 0.60 -3.96
C PHE A 62 3.77 -0.63 -3.11
N VAL A 63 4.50 -1.59 -3.67
CA VAL A 63 4.81 -2.89 -3.08
C VAL A 63 6.29 -2.90 -2.65
N GLY A 64 6.53 -3.36 -1.43
CA GLY A 64 7.86 -3.44 -0.85
C GLY A 64 8.30 -2.15 -0.15
N PHE A 65 9.51 -2.18 0.42
CA PHE A 65 10.19 -1.05 1.04
C PHE A 65 11.67 -1.12 0.64
N GLY A 66 12.13 -0.15 -0.14
CA GLY A 66 13.51 -0.09 -0.65
C GLY A 66 13.56 0.20 -2.14
N GLU A 67 14.76 0.47 -2.65
CA GLU A 67 14.99 0.63 -4.09
C GLU A 67 15.32 -0.74 -4.74
N PRO A 68 14.73 -1.05 -5.91
CA PRO A 68 13.77 -0.24 -6.65
C PRO A 68 12.35 -0.32 -6.05
N LEU A 69 11.67 0.83 -5.97
CA LEU A 69 10.26 0.88 -5.61
C LEU A 69 9.44 0.20 -6.71
N THR A 70 8.59 -0.74 -6.35
CA THR A 70 7.71 -1.44 -7.29
C THR A 70 6.28 -0.93 -7.13
N TYR A 71 5.63 -0.60 -8.23
CA TYR A 71 4.20 -0.26 -8.28
C TYR A 71 3.59 -0.88 -9.53
N LEU A 72 2.26 -1.00 -9.55
CA LEU A 72 1.57 -1.55 -10.71
C LEU A 72 1.41 -0.48 -11.80
N VAL A 73 1.69 -0.88 -13.05
CA VAL A 73 1.48 -0.06 -14.25
C VAL A 73 0.45 -0.69 -15.18
N ASP A 74 -0.22 0.13 -15.98
CA ASP A 74 -1.10 -0.30 -17.05
C ASP A 74 -0.31 -0.76 -18.31
N THR A 75 -1.01 -1.09 -19.39
CA THR A 75 -0.40 -1.53 -20.65
C THR A 75 0.38 -0.43 -21.38
N GLN A 76 0.30 0.81 -20.90
CA GLN A 76 1.00 1.99 -21.42
C GLN A 76 2.12 2.46 -20.48
N ASP A 77 2.54 1.61 -19.54
CA ASP A 77 3.57 1.87 -18.54
C ASP A 77 3.25 3.04 -17.60
N ARG A 78 1.96 3.30 -17.36
CA ARG A 78 1.52 4.36 -16.43
C ARG A 78 1.09 3.77 -15.10
N PRO A 79 1.37 4.44 -13.97
CA PRO A 79 0.89 3.98 -12.67
C PRO A 79 -0.63 3.75 -12.68
N ILE A 80 -1.07 2.58 -12.22
CA ILE A 80 -2.49 2.29 -12.02
C ILE A 80 -3.00 3.16 -10.87
N ARG A 81 -4.10 3.86 -11.12
CA ARG A 81 -4.75 4.76 -10.15
C ARG A 81 -6.04 4.16 -9.64
N HIS A 82 -6.26 4.34 -8.36
CA HIS A 82 -7.44 3.88 -7.65
C HIS A 82 -8.25 5.06 -7.10
N PRO A 83 -9.57 4.92 -6.93
CA PRO A 83 -10.40 5.98 -6.38
C PRO A 83 -10.05 6.32 -4.93
N ASP A 84 -9.52 5.36 -4.17
CA ASP A 84 -9.20 5.51 -2.76
C ASP A 84 -8.05 4.57 -2.32
N ALA A 85 -7.47 4.84 -1.15
CA ALA A 85 -6.36 4.11 -0.56
C ALA A 85 -6.69 2.62 -0.28
N ARG A 86 -7.93 2.33 0.14
CA ARG A 86 -8.39 0.97 0.44
C ARG A 86 -8.45 0.13 -0.83
N THR A 87 -8.94 0.70 -1.92
CA THR A 87 -8.97 0.07 -3.24
C THR A 87 -7.56 -0.12 -3.79
N ALA A 88 -6.66 0.86 -3.64
CA ALA A 88 -5.24 0.71 -3.98
C ALA A 88 -4.57 -0.43 -3.20
N THR A 89 -4.90 -0.59 -1.92
CA THR A 89 -4.32 -1.65 -1.09
C THR A 89 -4.62 -3.07 -1.62
N ARG A 90 -5.77 -3.27 -2.28
CA ARG A 90 -6.11 -4.57 -2.89
C ARG A 90 -5.13 -4.96 -3.98
N SER A 91 -4.59 -3.99 -4.71
CA SER A 91 -3.60 -4.19 -5.76
C SER A 91 -2.26 -4.70 -5.21
N ILE A 92 -1.85 -4.25 -4.02
CA ILE A 92 -0.66 -4.77 -3.33
C ILE A 92 -0.84 -6.26 -3.00
N ALA A 93 -2.02 -6.63 -2.49
CA ALA A 93 -2.32 -8.02 -2.18
C ALA A 93 -2.31 -8.94 -3.41
N LEU A 94 -2.84 -8.46 -4.55
CA LEU A 94 -2.81 -9.19 -5.81
C LEU A 94 -1.37 -9.39 -6.31
N ALA A 95 -0.55 -8.32 -6.29
CA ALA A 95 0.84 -8.37 -6.72
C ALA A 95 1.65 -9.41 -5.91
N LEU A 96 1.49 -9.42 -4.59
CA LEU A 96 2.22 -10.33 -3.70
C LEU A 96 1.79 -11.81 -3.88
N ARG A 97 0.53 -12.06 -4.26
CA ARG A 97 0.07 -13.43 -4.58
C ARG A 97 0.72 -13.96 -5.85
N GLN A 98 0.87 -13.12 -6.88
CA GLN A 98 1.48 -13.51 -8.15
C GLN A 98 2.97 -13.82 -8.00
N ASP A 99 3.67 -13.09 -7.13
CA ASP A 99 5.10 -13.32 -6.86
C ASP A 99 5.33 -14.66 -6.15
N SER A 100 4.43 -15.02 -5.23
CA SER A 100 4.47 -16.30 -4.49
C SER A 100 4.25 -17.54 -5.39
N THR A 101 3.67 -17.37 -6.58
CA THR A 101 3.48 -18.45 -7.56
C THR A 101 4.63 -18.58 -8.56
N ARG A 102 5.62 -17.68 -8.54
CA ARG A 102 6.80 -17.72 -9.43
C ARG A 102 8.05 -18.33 -8.77
N THR A 103 7.92 -18.86 -7.56
CA THR A 103 8.96 -19.60 -6.81
C THR A 103 8.66 -21.09 -6.81
#